data_AF-A0A821AKN0-F1
#
_entry.id   AF-A0A821AKN0-F1
#
_cell.length_a   1.000
_cell.length_b   1.000
_cell.length_c   1.000
_cell.angle_alpha   90.00
_cell.angle_beta   90.00
_cell.angle_gamma   90.00
#
_symmetry.space_group_name_H-M   'P 1'
#
loop_
_entity.id
_entity.type
_entity.pdbx_description
1 polymer ?
#
loop_
_entity_poly.entity_id
_entity_poly.type
_entity_poly.pdbx_seq_one_letter_code
_entity_poly.pdbx_strand_id
1 'polypeptide(L)'
;MMTVNSDTEDGLVNGACGKLVMIDYGKLQKTNETVPCRIWIKFNEEKTGRKARVNFHNVMPNRNIDSSLTPIEPVIRQINTKSTNFKVERKQFPIVPCEAM
;
A
#
# COMPACT_ATOMS: atom_id res chain seq x y z
N MET A 1 2.26 0.17 9.88
CA MET A 1 3.53 -0.55 9.73
C MET A 1 3.43 -1.51 8.56
N MET A 2 4.44 -1.55 7.69
CA MET A 2 4.55 -2.52 6.59
C MET A 2 4.69 -3.94 7.14
N THR A 3 4.02 -4.92 6.54
CA THR A 3 3.98 -6.31 7.01
C THR A 3 4.82 -7.27 6.18
N VAL A 4 5.29 -6.83 5.01
CA VAL A 4 6.05 -7.63 4.07
C VAL A 4 7.11 -6.77 3.39
N ASN A 5 8.15 -7.42 2.87
CA ASN A 5 9.12 -6.78 2.01
C ASN A 5 8.50 -6.62 0.61
N SER A 6 8.19 -5.37 0.24
CA SER A 6 7.63 -5.02 -1.07
C SER A 6 8.71 -4.54 -2.03
N ASP A 7 9.61 -3.67 -1.57
CA ASP A 7 10.81 -3.24 -2.29
C ASP A 7 11.90 -2.95 -1.24
N THR A 8 12.87 -3.86 -1.12
CA THR A 8 13.92 -3.76 -0.10
C THR A 8 14.91 -2.64 -0.39
N GLU A 9 15.15 -2.34 -1.67
CA GLU A 9 16.06 -1.26 -2.08
C GLU A 9 15.43 0.10 -1.79
N ASP A 10 14.12 0.22 -1.96
CA ASP A 10 13.35 1.43 -1.65
C ASP A 10 12.98 1.55 -0.16
N GLY A 11 13.45 0.65 0.70
CA GLY A 11 13.16 0.67 2.14
C GLY A 11 11.71 0.32 2.50
N LEU A 12 10.90 -0.17 1.57
CA LEU A 12 9.55 -0.69 1.79
C LEU A 12 9.61 -2.12 2.32
N VAL A 13 10.17 -2.24 3.53
CA VAL A 13 10.44 -3.50 4.23
C VAL A 13 9.44 -3.75 5.35
N ASN A 14 9.32 -5.00 5.78
CA ASN A 14 8.57 -5.34 7.00
C ASN A 14 9.11 -4.52 8.19
N GLY A 15 8.22 -3.94 8.97
CA GLY A 15 8.56 -3.07 10.10
C GLY A 15 8.67 -1.59 9.73
N ALA A 16 8.68 -1.21 8.44
CA ALA A 16 8.68 0.20 8.08
C ALA A 16 7.40 0.90 8.59
N CYS A 17 7.59 1.92 9.42
CA CYS A 17 6.52 2.63 10.11
C CYS A 17 6.29 4.02 9.52
N GLY A 18 5.04 4.46 9.62
CA GLY A 18 4.60 5.75 9.10
C GLY A 18 3.15 6.04 9.48
N LYS A 19 2.74 7.26 9.18
CA LYS A 19 1.39 7.75 9.41
C LYS A 19 0.57 7.68 8.12
N LEU A 20 -0.62 7.08 8.19
CA LEU A 20 -1.60 7.17 7.12
C LEU A 20 -2.14 8.60 7.03
N VAL A 21 -2.04 9.23 5.86
CA VAL A 21 -2.45 10.63 5.64
C VAL A 21 -3.69 10.72 4.75
N MET A 22 -3.80 9.85 3.74
CA MET A 22 -4.88 9.92 2.75
C MET A 22 -5.20 8.54 2.18
N ILE A 23 -6.43 8.36 1.70
CA ILE A 23 -6.90 7.15 1.01
C ILE A 23 -7.54 7.58 -0.31
N ASP A 24 -7.08 6.99 -1.42
CA ASP A 24 -7.75 7.04 -2.71
C ASP A 24 -8.81 5.93 -2.76
N TYR A 25 -10.05 6.32 -3.04
CA TYR A 25 -11.16 5.39 -3.23
C TYR A 25 -11.51 5.24 -4.72
N GLY A 26 -11.81 4.02 -5.13
CA GLY A 26 -12.36 3.70 -6.43
C GLY A 26 -13.71 3.00 -6.31
N LYS A 27 -14.26 2.58 -7.46
CA LYS A 27 -15.54 1.87 -7.56
C LYS A 27 -15.31 0.46 -8.12
N LEU A 28 -15.89 -0.55 -7.48
CA LEU A 28 -15.93 -1.90 -8.05
C LEU A 28 -16.93 -1.92 -9.21
N GLN A 29 -16.47 -2.30 -10.41
CA GLN A 29 -17.31 -2.27 -11.62
C GLN A 29 -18.59 -3.12 -11.52
N LYS A 30 -18.52 -4.27 -10.82
CA LYS A 30 -19.65 -5.21 -10.72
C LYS A 30 -20.71 -4.79 -9.69
N THR A 31 -20.30 -4.18 -8.58
CA THR A 31 -21.16 -3.91 -7.43
C THR A 31 -21.38 -2.41 -7.18
N ASN A 32 -20.64 -1.53 -7.86
CA ASN A 32 -20.59 -0.09 -7.66
C ASN A 32 -20.21 0.35 -6.22
N GLU A 33 -19.63 -0.56 -5.44
CA GLU A 33 -19.17 -0.30 -4.08
C GLU A 33 -17.92 0.57 -4.10
N THR A 34 -17.84 1.52 -3.16
CA THR A 34 -16.65 2.33 -2.93
C THR A 34 -15.63 1.51 -2.16
N VAL A 35 -14.43 1.34 -2.73
CA VAL A 35 -13.35 0.55 -2.12
C VAL A 35 -12.04 1.34 -2.10
N PRO A 36 -11.21 1.18 -1.05
CA PRO A 36 -9.89 1.79 -1.03
C PRO A 36 -8.96 1.12 -2.06
N CYS A 37 -8.35 1.93 -2.93
CA CYS A 37 -7.48 1.45 -4.01
C CYS A 37 -6.00 1.76 -3.75
N ARG A 38 -5.71 2.86 -3.06
CA ARG A 38 -4.36 3.29 -2.71
C ARG A 38 -4.41 4.07 -1.40
N ILE A 39 -3.36 3.93 -0.61
CA ILE A 39 -3.17 4.71 0.60
C ILE A 39 -1.89 5.53 0.48
N TRP A 40 -1.86 6.69 1.12
CA TRP A 40 -0.72 7.59 1.14
C TRP A 40 -0.17 7.66 2.55
N ILE A 41 1.07 7.17 2.72
CA ILE A 41 1.73 7.07 4.02
C ILE A 41 2.90 8.02 4.06
N LYS A 42 2.98 8.83 5.13
CA LYS A 42 4.20 9.54 5.49
C LYS A 42 5.06 8.62 6.35
N PHE A 43 6.09 8.03 5.77
CA PHE A 43 7.03 7.17 6.51
C PHE A 43 7.89 7.98 7.47
N ASN A 44 8.29 7.36 8.58
CA ASN A 44 9.14 8.00 9.59
C ASN A 44 10.55 8.27 9.02
N GLU A 45 11.05 7.35 8.19
CA GLU A 45 12.30 7.53 7.45
C GLU A 45 12.02 8.12 6.06
N GLU A 46 12.55 9.30 5.79
CA GLU A 46 12.30 10.04 4.53
C GLU A 46 12.75 9.26 3.28
N LYS A 47 13.83 8.47 3.39
CA LYS A 47 14.35 7.65 2.29
C LYS A 47 13.40 6.52 1.87
N THR A 48 12.52 6.07 2.77
CA THR A 48 11.61 4.95 2.50
C THR A 48 10.55 5.32 1.48
N GLY A 49 10.43 4.53 0.42
CA GLY A 49 9.43 4.73 -0.63
C GLY A 49 9.79 5.80 -1.66
N ARG A 50 11.06 6.25 -1.73
CA ARG A 50 11.49 7.33 -2.62
C ARG A 50 11.24 6.99 -4.09
N LYS A 51 11.57 5.78 -4.52
CA LYS A 51 11.33 5.29 -5.88
C LYS A 51 9.84 5.22 -6.17
N ALA A 52 9.04 4.72 -5.21
CA ALA A 52 7.57 4.73 -5.32
C ALA A 52 7.02 6.16 -5.51
N ARG A 53 7.54 7.17 -4.80
CA ARG A 53 7.13 8.58 -5.00
C ARG A 53 7.48 9.12 -6.38
N VAL A 54 8.68 8.81 -6.89
CA VAL A 54 9.11 9.22 -8.24
C VAL A 54 8.16 8.68 -9.31
N ASN A 55 7.73 7.41 -9.21
CA ASN A 55 6.78 6.82 -10.15
C ASN A 55 5.42 7.54 -10.20
N PHE A 56 5.07 8.26 -9.13
CA PHE A 56 3.82 9.02 -9.00
C PHE A 56 3.99 10.53 -9.11
N HIS A 57 5.20 11.01 -9.41
CA HIS A 57 5.54 12.43 -9.45
C HIS A 57 4.65 13.24 -10.41
N ASN A 58 4.18 12.65 -11.51
CA ASN A 58 3.32 13.36 -12.47
C ASN A 58 1.88 13.54 -11.97
N VAL A 59 1.43 12.70 -11.03
CA VAL A 59 0.05 12.69 -10.52
C VAL A 59 -0.08 13.53 -9.25
N MET A 60 0.98 13.61 -8.44
CA MET A 60 0.95 14.29 -7.15
C MET A 60 0.65 15.80 -7.25
N PRO A 61 1.31 16.60 -8.12
CA PRO A 61 1.09 18.05 -8.19
C PRO A 61 -0.34 18.40 -8.62
N ASN A 62 -0.89 17.66 -9.59
CA ASN A 62 -2.24 17.87 -10.09
C ASN A 62 -3.33 17.62 -9.04
N ARG A 63 -2.99 16.91 -7.96
CA ARG A 63 -3.91 16.55 -6.87
C ARG A 63 -3.56 17.24 -5.55
N ASN A 64 -2.60 18.18 -5.54
CA ASN A 64 -2.06 18.81 -4.33
C ASN A 64 -1.61 17.79 -3.26
N ILE A 65 -1.01 16.68 -3.70
CA ILE A 65 -0.47 15.66 -2.80
C ILE A 65 0.98 16.02 -2.46
N ASP A 66 1.29 16.06 -1.17
CA ASP A 66 2.64 16.29 -0.65
C ASP A 66 3.63 15.23 -1.18
N SER A 67 4.75 15.69 -1.73
CA SER A 67 5.79 14.85 -2.35
C SER A 67 6.58 13.99 -1.36
N SER A 68 6.36 14.16 -0.06
CA SER A 68 6.86 13.29 1.01
C SER A 68 5.96 12.06 1.27
N LEU A 69 4.76 12.02 0.69
CA LEU A 69 3.81 10.91 0.88
C LEU A 69 4.11 9.77 -0.08
N THR A 70 4.27 8.57 0.46
CA THR A 70 4.52 7.36 -0.32
C THR A 70 3.20 6.66 -0.65
N PRO A 71 2.92 6.37 -1.94
CA PRO A 71 1.77 5.58 -2.33
C PRO A 71 1.99 4.09 -2.03
N ILE A 72 1.01 3.45 -1.39
CA ILE A 72 0.97 2.01 -1.16
C ILE A 72 -0.31 1.43 -1.75
N GLU A 73 -0.18 0.37 -2.53
CA GLU A 73 -1.28 -0.32 -3.19
C GLU A 73 -1.50 -1.72 -2.57
N PRO A 74 -2.70 -2.31 -2.71
CA PRO A 74 -2.95 -3.67 -2.26
C PRO A 74 -2.09 -4.67 -3.02
N VAL A 75 -1.51 -5.62 -2.29
CA VAL A 75 -0.79 -6.76 -2.87
C VAL A 75 -1.72 -7.96 -2.97
N ILE A 76 -1.55 -8.76 -4.01
CA ILE A 76 -2.24 -10.04 -4.17
C ILE A 76 -1.30 -11.15 -3.66
N ARG A 77 -1.81 -12.01 -2.78
CA ARG A 77 -1.11 -13.19 -2.26
C ARG A 77 -1.95 -14.42 -2.51
N GLN A 78 -1.29 -15.47 -3.00
CA GLN A 78 -1.88 -16.79 -3.12
C GLN A 78 -1.71 -17.54 -1.81
N ILE A 79 -2.80 -18.06 -1.28
CA ILE A 79 -2.85 -18.87 -0.06
C ILE A 79 -3.05 -20.31 -0.50
N ASN A 80 -2.06 -21.14 -0.21
CA ASN A 80 -2.15 -22.58 -0.46
C ASN A 80 -3.09 -23.20 0.58
N THR A 81 -4.19 -23.78 0.13
CA THR A 81 -5.09 -24.55 0.98
C THR A 81 -4.63 -26.00 1.06
N LYS A 82 -4.94 -26.69 2.16
CA LYS A 82 -4.64 -28.12 2.34
C LYS A 82 -5.29 -29.01 1.27
N SER A 83 -6.41 -28.55 0.70
CA SER A 83 -7.03 -29.15 -0.48
C SER A 83 -6.36 -28.62 -1.74
N THR A 84 -5.92 -29.52 -2.62
CA THR A 84 -5.22 -29.22 -3.88
C THR A 84 -6.10 -28.61 -4.97
N ASN A 85 -7.43 -28.62 -4.78
CA ASN A 85 -8.38 -28.34 -5.85
C ASN A 85 -8.69 -26.85 -6.02
N PHE A 86 -8.26 -26.00 -5.08
CA PHE A 86 -8.51 -24.57 -5.13
C PHE A 86 -7.27 -23.79 -4.71
N LYS A 87 -7.06 -22.63 -5.34
CA LYS A 87 -6.09 -21.63 -4.91
C LYS A 87 -6.88 -20.41 -4.45
N VAL A 88 -6.64 -19.97 -3.22
CA VAL A 88 -7.30 -18.78 -2.67
C VAL A 88 -6.39 -17.58 -2.91
N GLU A 89 -6.92 -16.54 -3.53
CA GLU A 89 -6.20 -15.27 -3.67
C GLU A 89 -6.75 -14.25 -2.70
N ARG A 90 -5.85 -13.58 -1.98
CA ARG A 90 -6.19 -12.46 -1.10
C ARG A 90 -5.54 -11.20 -1.64
N LYS A 91 -6.36 -10.17 -1.90
CA LYS A 91 -5.91 -8.81 -2.19
C LYS A 91 -6.05 -7.97 -0.93
N GLN A 92 -4.93 -7.44 -0.41
CA GLN A 92 -4.93 -6.66 0.83
C GLN A 92 -3.77 -5.65 0.83
N PHE A 93 -3.92 -4.53 1.52
CA PHE A 93 -2.80 -3.63 1.77
C PHE A 93 -1.72 -4.33 2.63
N PRO A 94 -0.42 -4.18 2.30
CA PRO A 94 0.67 -4.80 3.05
C PRO A 94 0.99 -4.04 4.35
N ILE A 95 -0.03 -3.62 5.11
CA ILE A 95 0.14 -2.83 6.33
C ILE A 95 -0.78 -3.29 7.46
N VAL A 96 -0.35 -3.04 8.69
CA VAL A 96 -1.13 -3.16 9.94
C VAL A 96 -1.06 -1.87 10.76
N PRO A 97 -2.05 -1.59 11.62
CA PRO A 97 -1.94 -0.56 12.65
C PRO A 97 -0.70 -0.76 13.51
N CYS A 98 0.02 0.32 13.83
CA CYS A 98 1.27 0.25 14.60
C CYS A 98 1.08 0.50 16.10
N GLU A 99 0.14 1.36 16.47
CA GLU A 99 -0.07 1.84 17.85
C GLU A 99 -1.10 1.01 18.65
N ALA A 100 -1.34 -0.23 18.23
CA ALA A 100 -2.29 -1.15 18.89
C ALA A 100 -1.61 -2.44 19.40
N MET A 101 -0.28 -2.43 19.55
CA MET A 101 0.50 -3.50 20.20
C MET A 101 0.92 -3.10 21.60
#